data_AF-A0A7Y5PWI8-F1
#
_entry.id   AF-A0A7Y5PWI8-F1
#
_cell.length_a   1.000
_cell.length_b   1.000
_cell.length_c   1.000
_cell.angle_alpha   90.00
_cell.angle_beta   90.00
_cell.angle_gamma   90.00
#
_symmetry.space_group_name_H-M   'P 1'
#
loop_
_entity.id
_entity.type
_entity.pdbx_description
1 polymer ?
#
loop_
_entity_poly.entity_id
_entity_poly.type
_entity_poly.pdbx_seq_one_letter_code
_entity_poly.pdbx_strand_id
1 'polypeptide(L)'
;MSAIRLAALLALAAPAFAGTRYVDFAATGANNGSSWADAYSGAGGLTAALAASVSGDEIWVADGTYTPSTSGVRSVSFTFKNGVTVYGGFAGGETSVAQRNFVANVTILSGDLAGNDGANVFTDNSFHVLNGAGSNSTAVYDGFTVRGGNANSASNDDRGGGILCLSGASPTLRNCIFTANRCTFGGGAGYINGASPTFLSCTFDANLGGSFGGAFDMANGVGATFDRCVFKNNSAARAGGIEIFGSSPVKVSNSLFFANTSTGSGGGGAIYISGSNPQIRNCTVIGNSATANAGGGILSSGASPSIINCIVQQNTGTGGMNAAAQVTPTGLAVSYSLVVPAYTGTGNLSTPPTFDTCGPYPYRLAAGSSGIDAGQNSGVPAAFTLDLGGSPRFVDVPSVANTGVGTGALVDMGCYEADVDCNANGIPDACDLASGTSLDVNANGIPDECECQGGTPPSAYCSAKLNSQFCTPAIGFSGYASASNFGPFLITASNVLNQKSGLLFYGYSQQAAPFLGGTLCVGSPVRRTPTQVSGGSATGSNCTGTYSFDFNAYIATGTDPLLSNVGQPVFAQWWSRDPQDPFTTGLTNAVQFGICQ
;
A
#
# COMPACT_ATOMS: atom_id res chain seq x y z
N MET A 1 -29.90 32.74 -65.48
CA MET A 1 -29.23 31.48 -65.10
C MET A 1 -28.42 31.75 -63.85
N SER A 2 -28.89 31.23 -62.72
CA SER A 2 -28.34 31.47 -61.39
C SER A 2 -27.18 30.51 -61.13
N ALA A 3 -26.00 31.02 -60.79
CA ALA A 3 -24.85 30.23 -60.39
C ALA A 3 -24.76 30.22 -58.86
N ILE A 4 -25.30 29.16 -58.24
CA ILE A 4 -25.13 28.87 -56.82
C ILE A 4 -23.69 28.39 -56.62
N ARG A 5 -22.86 29.17 -55.94
CA ARG A 5 -21.55 28.72 -55.46
C ARG A 5 -21.75 27.93 -54.17
N LEU A 6 -21.56 26.62 -54.25
CA LEU A 6 -21.48 25.72 -53.10
C LEU A 6 -20.11 25.93 -52.43
N ALA A 7 -20.08 26.63 -51.29
CA ALA A 7 -18.90 26.70 -50.45
C ALA A 7 -18.82 25.40 -49.63
N ALA A 8 -17.88 24.53 -49.99
CA ALA A 8 -17.52 23.37 -49.17
C ALA A 8 -16.82 23.90 -47.90
N LEU A 9 -17.51 23.86 -46.77
CA LEU A 9 -16.93 24.12 -45.47
C LEU A 9 -16.04 22.92 -45.11
N LEU A 10 -14.75 23.02 -45.41
CA LEU A 10 -13.74 22.06 -44.99
C LEU A 10 -13.57 22.24 -43.47
N ALA A 11 -14.27 21.42 -42.68
CA ALA A 11 -14.05 21.35 -41.24
C ALA A 11 -12.65 20.76 -41.02
N LEU A 12 -11.66 21.64 -40.79
CA LEU A 12 -10.38 21.26 -40.22
C LEU A 12 -10.68 20.67 -38.83
N ALA A 13 -10.52 19.36 -38.68
CA ALA A 13 -10.51 18.72 -37.38
C ALA A 13 -9.39 19.38 -36.56
N ALA A 14 -9.77 20.11 -35.51
CA ALA A 14 -8.82 20.54 -34.49
C ALA A 14 -8.09 19.29 -33.97
N PRO A 15 -6.77 19.36 -33.67
CA PRO A 15 -6.09 18.23 -33.03
C PRO A 15 -6.90 17.85 -31.78
N ALA A 16 -7.33 16.60 -31.70
CA ALA A 16 -8.01 16.09 -30.53
C ALA A 16 -7.03 16.20 -29.36
N PHE A 17 -7.27 17.16 -28.46
CA PHE A 17 -6.53 17.23 -27.21
C PHE A 17 -6.87 15.99 -26.38
N ALA A 18 -5.85 15.44 -25.71
CA ALA A 18 -6.02 14.46 -24.65
C ALA A 18 -7.14 14.90 -23.70
N GLY A 19 -8.15 14.06 -23.51
CA GLY A 19 -9.31 14.37 -22.69
C GLY A 19 -9.71 13.21 -21.78
N THR A 20 -10.53 13.52 -20.78
CA THR A 20 -11.15 12.52 -19.90
C THR A 20 -12.44 12.02 -20.53
N ARG A 21 -12.64 10.70 -20.52
CA ARG A 21 -13.89 10.03 -20.89
C ARG A 21 -14.49 9.38 -19.65
N TYR A 22 -15.76 9.65 -19.38
CA TYR A 22 -16.46 9.10 -18.24
C TYR A 22 -17.28 7.88 -18.63
N VAL A 23 -17.25 6.84 -17.80
CA VAL A 23 -18.04 5.62 -17.92
C VAL A 23 -18.72 5.38 -16.59
N ASP A 24 -20.05 5.28 -16.60
CA ASP A 24 -20.84 5.02 -15.41
C ASP A 24 -22.04 4.16 -15.83
N PHE A 25 -22.09 2.94 -15.29
CA PHE A 25 -23.14 1.96 -15.56
C PHE A 25 -24.54 2.55 -15.37
N ALA A 26 -24.72 3.42 -14.36
CA ALA A 26 -26.00 3.99 -13.96
C ALA A 26 -26.33 5.33 -14.64
N ALA A 27 -25.43 5.90 -15.45
CA ALA A 27 -25.65 7.20 -16.08
C ALA A 27 -26.85 7.17 -17.06
N THR A 28 -27.61 8.27 -17.07
CA THR A 28 -28.87 8.41 -17.84
C THR A 28 -28.86 9.58 -18.84
N GLY A 29 -27.77 10.35 -18.90
CA GLY A 29 -27.64 11.50 -19.80
C GLY A 29 -27.35 11.12 -21.25
N ALA A 30 -26.57 11.95 -21.95
CA ALA A 30 -26.38 11.86 -23.39
C ALA A 30 -25.53 10.66 -23.87
N ASN A 31 -24.96 9.85 -22.97
CA ASN A 31 -24.18 8.65 -23.28
C ASN A 31 -23.01 8.91 -24.25
N ASN A 32 -22.26 9.99 -24.00
CA ASN A 32 -21.19 10.47 -24.87
C ASN A 32 -19.83 10.62 -24.15
N GLY A 33 -19.77 10.31 -22.86
CA GLY A 33 -18.54 10.31 -22.05
C GLY A 33 -17.98 11.69 -21.74
N SER A 34 -18.71 12.78 -21.94
CA SER A 34 -18.21 14.16 -21.75
C SER A 34 -18.25 14.65 -20.30
N SER A 35 -19.06 14.02 -19.44
CA SER A 35 -19.18 14.29 -18.01
C SER A 35 -19.67 13.02 -17.30
N TRP A 36 -19.68 12.99 -15.95
CA TRP A 36 -20.33 11.90 -15.21
C TRP A 36 -21.82 11.75 -15.55
N ALA A 37 -22.55 12.87 -15.72
CA ALA A 37 -23.96 12.85 -16.08
C ALA A 37 -24.21 12.27 -17.49
N ASP A 38 -23.30 12.56 -18.43
CA ASP A 38 -23.35 12.11 -19.81
C ASP A 38 -22.42 10.92 -20.10
N ALA A 39 -22.00 10.19 -19.05
CA ALA A 39 -21.03 9.11 -19.15
C ALA A 39 -21.51 7.99 -20.07
N TYR A 40 -20.57 7.23 -20.64
CA TYR A 40 -20.93 6.01 -21.35
C TYR A 40 -21.56 5.01 -20.37
N SER A 41 -22.78 4.54 -20.66
CA SER A 41 -23.60 3.83 -19.69
C SER A 41 -23.90 2.37 -20.03
N GLY A 42 -24.39 1.63 -19.02
CA GLY A 42 -24.70 0.22 -19.10
C GLY A 42 -23.49 -0.71 -19.27
N ALA A 43 -23.76 -2.00 -19.43
CA ALA A 43 -22.72 -3.05 -19.46
C ALA A 43 -21.67 -2.87 -20.56
N GLY A 44 -22.04 -2.30 -21.71
CA GLY A 44 -21.15 -2.03 -22.83
C GLY A 44 -20.46 -0.65 -22.80
N GLY A 45 -20.67 0.15 -21.75
CA GLY A 45 -20.20 1.55 -21.68
C GLY A 45 -18.69 1.67 -21.85
N LEU A 46 -17.91 0.79 -21.23
CA LEU A 46 -16.44 0.80 -21.38
C LEU A 46 -15.99 0.49 -22.81
N THR A 47 -16.64 -0.45 -23.50
CA THR A 47 -16.31 -0.76 -24.90
C THR A 47 -16.59 0.44 -25.82
N ALA A 48 -17.67 1.18 -25.56
CA ALA A 48 -17.99 2.42 -26.28
C ALA A 48 -16.93 3.52 -26.01
N ALA A 49 -16.51 3.69 -24.76
CA ALA A 49 -15.46 4.65 -24.40
C ALA A 49 -14.11 4.31 -25.05
N LEU A 50 -13.70 3.03 -25.05
CA LEU A 50 -12.48 2.57 -25.71
C LEU A 50 -12.50 2.85 -27.22
N ALA A 51 -13.64 2.64 -27.86
CA ALA A 51 -13.82 2.93 -29.28
C ALA A 51 -13.65 4.43 -29.58
N ALA A 52 -14.20 5.30 -28.73
CA ALA A 52 -14.16 6.76 -28.90
C ALA A 52 -12.83 7.42 -28.49
N SER A 53 -12.03 6.76 -27.65
CA SER A 53 -10.80 7.36 -27.10
C SER A 53 -9.70 7.50 -28.15
N VAL A 54 -8.69 8.34 -27.90
CA VAL A 54 -7.47 8.45 -28.71
C VAL A 54 -6.24 8.45 -27.82
N SER A 55 -5.05 8.26 -28.40
CA SER A 55 -3.79 8.32 -27.65
C SER A 55 -3.69 9.65 -26.89
N GLY A 56 -3.46 9.59 -25.58
CA GLY A 56 -3.46 10.71 -24.67
C GLY A 56 -4.70 10.78 -23.76
N ASP A 57 -5.79 10.11 -24.12
CA ASP A 57 -7.01 10.10 -23.31
C ASP A 57 -6.86 9.28 -22.02
N GLU A 58 -7.64 9.69 -21.02
CA GLU A 58 -7.93 8.89 -19.84
C GLU A 58 -9.40 8.45 -19.86
N ILE A 59 -9.67 7.22 -19.43
CA ILE A 59 -11.03 6.72 -19.23
C ILE A 59 -11.24 6.50 -17.74
N TRP A 60 -12.22 7.18 -17.15
CA TRP A 60 -12.58 7.07 -15.75
C TRP A 60 -13.88 6.26 -15.63
N VAL A 61 -13.81 5.13 -14.94
CA VAL A 61 -14.89 4.14 -14.88
C VAL A 61 -15.41 4.05 -13.45
N ALA A 62 -16.68 4.40 -13.27
CA ALA A 62 -17.37 4.26 -12.00
C ALA A 62 -17.56 2.78 -11.61
N ASP A 63 -17.88 2.54 -10.35
CA ASP A 63 -18.27 1.24 -9.86
C ASP A 63 -19.40 0.63 -10.70
N GLY A 64 -19.43 -0.70 -10.75
CA GLY A 64 -20.37 -1.42 -11.60
C GLY A 64 -19.74 -2.58 -12.35
N THR A 65 -20.59 -3.30 -13.09
CA THR A 65 -20.18 -4.49 -13.85
C THR A 65 -20.32 -4.22 -15.34
N TYR A 66 -19.21 -4.32 -16.04
CA TYR A 66 -19.11 -4.08 -17.48
C TYR A 66 -18.74 -5.39 -18.19
N THR A 67 -19.38 -5.68 -19.31
CA THR A 67 -19.15 -6.89 -20.10
C THR A 67 -18.57 -6.52 -21.47
N PRO A 68 -17.67 -7.34 -22.05
CA PRO A 68 -17.07 -7.03 -23.33
C PRO A 68 -18.08 -7.14 -24.48
N SER A 69 -19.18 -7.88 -24.28
CA SER A 69 -20.20 -8.18 -25.27
C SER A 69 -21.59 -8.09 -24.68
N THR A 70 -22.44 -7.28 -25.30
CA THR A 70 -23.88 -7.19 -24.97
C THR A 70 -24.74 -8.12 -25.84
N SER A 71 -24.14 -8.76 -26.85
CA SER A 71 -24.81 -9.67 -27.77
C SER A 71 -24.56 -11.15 -27.46
N GLY A 72 -23.91 -11.47 -26.33
CA GLY A 72 -23.60 -12.84 -25.92
C GLY A 72 -22.47 -13.52 -26.70
N VAL A 73 -21.76 -12.78 -27.57
CA VAL A 73 -20.64 -13.32 -28.35
C VAL A 73 -19.41 -13.47 -27.45
N ARG A 74 -19.00 -14.71 -27.21
CA ARG A 74 -17.93 -15.10 -26.26
C ARG A 74 -16.52 -14.74 -26.69
N SER A 75 -16.29 -14.55 -27.99
CA SER A 75 -14.97 -14.22 -28.56
C SER A 75 -14.62 -12.73 -28.51
N VAL A 76 -15.53 -11.89 -28.01
CA VAL A 76 -15.29 -10.46 -27.82
C VAL A 76 -14.69 -10.24 -26.43
N SER A 77 -13.62 -9.45 -26.36
CA SER A 77 -12.90 -9.11 -25.14
C SER A 77 -12.74 -7.59 -25.03
N PHE A 78 -12.51 -7.09 -23.82
CA PHE A 78 -11.99 -5.74 -23.65
C PHE A 78 -10.57 -5.68 -24.21
N THR A 79 -10.28 -4.63 -24.97
CA THR A 79 -8.98 -4.43 -25.62
C THR A 79 -8.18 -3.32 -24.93
N PHE A 80 -6.89 -3.34 -25.18
CA PHE A 80 -5.96 -2.31 -24.76
C PHE A 80 -5.76 -1.29 -25.88
N LYS A 81 -5.65 -0.01 -25.53
CA LYS A 81 -5.40 1.07 -26.49
C LYS A 81 -4.13 1.81 -26.12
N ASN A 82 -3.15 1.82 -27.03
CA ASN A 82 -1.87 2.47 -26.80
C ASN A 82 -2.06 3.97 -26.58
N GLY A 83 -1.40 4.50 -25.54
CA GLY A 83 -1.51 5.87 -25.09
C GLY A 83 -2.76 6.18 -24.29
N VAL A 84 -3.60 5.19 -23.95
CA VAL A 84 -4.81 5.39 -23.14
C VAL A 84 -4.65 4.70 -21.79
N THR A 85 -4.95 5.44 -20.72
CA THR A 85 -5.05 4.87 -19.37
C THR A 85 -6.51 4.73 -18.98
N VAL A 86 -6.89 3.52 -18.56
CA VAL A 86 -8.22 3.21 -18.05
C VAL A 86 -8.13 3.05 -16.54
N TYR A 87 -8.93 3.80 -15.80
CA TYR A 87 -8.99 3.80 -14.34
C TYR A 87 -10.37 3.32 -13.88
N GLY A 88 -10.44 2.25 -13.10
CA GLY A 88 -11.62 1.84 -12.34
C GLY A 88 -11.54 2.34 -10.90
N GLY A 89 -12.65 2.49 -10.18
CA GLY A 89 -12.62 2.93 -8.77
C GLY A 89 -13.29 4.25 -8.46
N PHE A 90 -14.13 4.76 -9.35
CA PHE A 90 -14.86 6.01 -9.14
C PHE A 90 -16.28 5.76 -8.64
N ALA A 91 -16.85 6.69 -7.89
CA ALA A 91 -18.26 6.69 -7.48
C ALA A 91 -19.15 7.50 -8.44
N GLY A 92 -18.57 8.22 -9.41
CA GLY A 92 -19.32 8.99 -10.40
C GLY A 92 -19.49 10.49 -10.07
N GLY A 93 -18.60 11.04 -9.23
CA GLY A 93 -18.65 12.45 -8.82
C GLY A 93 -17.28 13.13 -8.72
N GLU A 94 -16.21 12.39 -9.00
CA GLU A 94 -14.83 12.83 -8.83
C GLU A 94 -14.42 13.83 -9.93
N THR A 95 -13.56 14.75 -9.53
CA THR A 95 -12.98 15.81 -10.37
C THR A 95 -11.49 15.62 -10.61
N SER A 96 -10.87 14.66 -9.92
CA SER A 96 -9.46 14.28 -10.11
C SER A 96 -9.26 12.79 -9.84
N VAL A 97 -8.24 12.19 -10.47
CA VAL A 97 -7.88 10.77 -10.26
C VAL A 97 -7.47 10.46 -8.81
N ALA A 98 -7.00 11.46 -8.06
CA ALA A 98 -6.60 11.30 -6.65
C ALA A 98 -7.79 11.08 -5.70
N GLN A 99 -9.00 11.45 -6.12
CA GLN A 99 -10.23 11.20 -5.33
C GLN A 99 -10.74 9.76 -5.45
N ARG A 100 -10.20 8.99 -6.41
CA ARG A 100 -10.58 7.60 -6.70
C ARG A 100 -10.30 6.71 -5.49
N ASN A 101 -11.26 5.85 -5.15
CA ASN A 101 -11.10 4.80 -4.15
C ASN A 101 -11.47 3.45 -4.76
N PHE A 102 -10.48 2.80 -5.40
CA PHE A 102 -10.69 1.53 -6.12
C PHE A 102 -10.94 0.33 -5.21
N VAL A 103 -10.77 0.47 -3.89
CA VAL A 103 -11.13 -0.55 -2.91
C VAL A 103 -12.62 -0.46 -2.57
N ALA A 104 -13.15 0.75 -2.35
CA ALA A 104 -14.55 0.97 -2.00
C ALA A 104 -15.48 0.91 -3.23
N ASN A 105 -15.07 1.53 -4.34
CA ASN A 105 -15.88 1.69 -5.54
C ASN A 105 -15.50 0.62 -6.57
N VAL A 106 -15.91 -0.63 -6.36
CA VAL A 106 -15.41 -1.75 -7.16
C VAL A 106 -15.91 -1.70 -8.61
N THR A 107 -14.97 -1.56 -9.55
CA THR A 107 -15.24 -1.66 -10.99
C THR A 107 -14.89 -3.06 -11.50
N ILE A 108 -15.88 -3.76 -12.07
CA ILE A 108 -15.75 -5.15 -12.50
C ILE A 108 -15.79 -5.26 -14.03
N LEU A 109 -14.75 -5.86 -14.61
CA LEU A 109 -14.73 -6.38 -15.97
C LEU A 109 -15.13 -7.85 -15.91
N SER A 110 -16.34 -8.17 -16.39
CA SER A 110 -16.93 -9.50 -16.25
C SER A 110 -17.00 -10.22 -17.59
N GLY A 111 -16.53 -11.47 -17.59
CA GLY A 111 -16.76 -12.41 -18.67
C GLY A 111 -18.16 -13.03 -18.65
N ASP A 112 -18.84 -13.10 -17.49
CA ASP A 112 -20.24 -13.52 -17.34
C ASP A 112 -21.17 -12.59 -18.15
N LEU A 113 -21.63 -13.06 -19.31
CA LEU A 113 -22.36 -12.24 -20.28
C LEU A 113 -23.86 -12.19 -19.97
N ALA A 114 -24.39 -13.23 -19.31
CA ALA A 114 -25.79 -13.35 -18.93
C ALA A 114 -26.06 -13.01 -17.46
N GLY A 115 -25.03 -12.75 -16.65
CA GLY A 115 -25.15 -12.46 -15.22
C GLY A 115 -25.61 -13.66 -14.39
N ASN A 116 -25.23 -14.88 -14.79
CA ASN A 116 -25.80 -16.13 -14.27
C ASN A 116 -24.76 -17.04 -13.56
N ASP A 117 -23.52 -16.60 -13.39
CA ASP A 117 -22.43 -17.38 -12.77
C ASP A 117 -22.76 -17.87 -11.34
N GLY A 118 -23.64 -17.17 -10.62
CA GLY A 118 -24.08 -17.56 -9.27
C GLY A 118 -24.77 -18.93 -9.21
N ALA A 119 -25.25 -19.45 -10.34
CA ALA A 119 -25.80 -20.80 -10.47
C ALA A 119 -24.76 -21.83 -10.96
N ASN A 120 -23.47 -21.47 -10.99
CA ASN A 120 -22.38 -22.22 -11.61
C ASN A 120 -22.63 -22.52 -13.11
N VAL A 121 -23.33 -21.62 -13.80
CA VAL A 121 -23.55 -21.66 -15.24
C VAL A 121 -22.52 -20.74 -15.88
N PHE A 122 -21.62 -21.30 -16.70
CA PHE A 122 -20.49 -20.56 -17.26
C PHE A 122 -20.45 -20.56 -18.80
N THR A 123 -21.51 -21.09 -19.42
CA THR A 123 -21.51 -21.44 -20.84
C THR A 123 -21.59 -20.23 -21.77
N ASP A 124 -22.09 -19.10 -21.26
CA ASP A 124 -22.15 -17.82 -21.98
C ASP A 124 -20.92 -16.95 -21.75
N ASN A 125 -20.05 -17.30 -20.80
CA ASN A 125 -18.93 -16.46 -20.41
C ASN A 125 -17.94 -16.24 -21.54
N SER A 126 -17.44 -15.01 -21.66
CA SER A 126 -16.36 -14.67 -22.60
C SER A 126 -15.17 -15.61 -22.44
N PHE A 127 -14.52 -15.99 -23.54
CA PHE A 127 -13.32 -16.82 -23.48
C PHE A 127 -12.20 -16.08 -22.74
N HIS A 128 -11.98 -14.81 -23.12
CA HIS A 128 -11.03 -13.92 -22.47
C HIS A 128 -11.77 -12.65 -22.06
N VAL A 129 -11.62 -12.22 -20.81
CA VAL A 129 -12.15 -10.90 -20.39
C VAL A 129 -11.33 -9.79 -21.04
N LEU A 130 -10.01 -9.93 -21.04
CA LEU A 130 -9.05 -8.99 -21.61
C LEU A 130 -8.23 -9.62 -22.73
N ASN A 131 -7.95 -8.85 -23.79
CA ASN A 131 -7.06 -9.26 -24.87
C ASN A 131 -5.99 -8.19 -25.16
N GLY A 132 -4.73 -8.55 -24.92
CA GLY A 132 -3.56 -7.69 -25.04
C GLY A 132 -3.02 -7.49 -26.47
N ALA A 133 -3.61 -8.10 -27.49
CA ALA A 133 -3.10 -8.04 -28.86
C ALA A 133 -2.81 -6.60 -29.33
N GLY A 134 -1.60 -6.36 -29.86
CA GLY A 134 -1.17 -5.06 -30.40
C GLY A 134 -0.86 -3.97 -29.36
N SER A 135 -0.94 -4.29 -28.06
CA SER A 135 -0.68 -3.32 -26.99
C SER A 135 0.81 -3.16 -26.67
N ASN A 136 1.17 -1.99 -26.17
CA ASN A 136 2.46 -1.69 -25.58
C ASN A 136 2.30 -1.13 -24.16
N SER A 137 3.42 -0.79 -23.50
CA SER A 137 3.45 -0.38 -22.09
C SER A 137 2.64 0.88 -21.76
N THR A 138 2.26 1.66 -22.77
CA THR A 138 1.41 2.86 -22.61
C THR A 138 -0.09 2.54 -22.56
N ALA A 139 -0.49 1.30 -22.84
CA ALA A 139 -1.86 0.86 -22.65
C ALA A 139 -2.02 0.33 -21.22
N VAL A 140 -2.76 1.07 -20.40
CA VAL A 140 -2.77 0.87 -18.94
C VAL A 140 -4.19 0.59 -18.44
N TYR A 141 -4.34 -0.43 -17.61
CA TYR A 141 -5.55 -0.66 -16.78
C TYR A 141 -5.17 -0.56 -15.31
N ASP A 142 -5.90 0.25 -14.54
CA ASP A 142 -5.66 0.49 -13.11
C ASP A 142 -6.93 0.32 -12.28
N GLY A 143 -6.91 -0.57 -11.27
CA GLY A 143 -7.96 -0.63 -10.26
C GLY A 143 -9.21 -1.42 -10.66
N PHE A 144 -9.06 -2.47 -11.47
CA PHE A 144 -10.17 -3.30 -11.94
C PHE A 144 -10.20 -4.67 -11.28
N THR A 145 -11.41 -5.19 -11.04
CA THR A 145 -11.63 -6.62 -10.83
C THR A 145 -11.96 -7.28 -12.16
N VAL A 146 -11.14 -8.23 -12.61
CA VAL A 146 -11.29 -9.01 -13.84
C VAL A 146 -11.75 -10.43 -13.48
N ARG A 147 -12.97 -10.81 -13.87
CA ARG A 147 -13.54 -12.10 -13.46
C ARG A 147 -14.42 -12.76 -14.51
N GLY A 148 -14.72 -14.03 -14.30
CA GLY A 148 -15.72 -14.76 -15.06
C GLY A 148 -15.31 -15.08 -16.50
N GLY A 149 -14.03 -15.03 -16.86
CA GLY A 149 -13.56 -15.58 -18.12
C GLY A 149 -13.58 -17.11 -18.11
N ASN A 150 -13.96 -17.73 -19.23
CA ASN A 150 -14.09 -19.18 -19.38
C ASN A 150 -13.55 -19.67 -20.74
N ALA A 151 -12.23 -19.78 -20.87
CA ALA A 151 -11.57 -20.25 -22.09
C ALA A 151 -11.65 -21.79 -22.20
N ASN A 152 -12.73 -22.29 -22.80
CA ASN A 152 -13.04 -23.71 -22.89
C ASN A 152 -13.34 -24.20 -24.32
N SER A 153 -12.75 -23.56 -25.33
CA SER A 153 -12.91 -23.93 -26.75
C SER A 153 -11.60 -24.44 -27.36
N ALA A 154 -11.28 -24.07 -28.61
CA ALA A 154 -10.09 -24.55 -29.33
C ALA A 154 -9.10 -23.40 -29.60
N SER A 155 -7.88 -23.76 -30.02
CA SER A 155 -6.82 -22.81 -30.36
C SER A 155 -6.47 -21.90 -29.19
N ASN A 156 -6.64 -20.58 -29.30
CA ASN A 156 -6.35 -19.66 -28.19
C ASN A 156 -7.52 -19.52 -27.22
N ASP A 157 -8.70 -20.03 -27.56
CA ASP A 157 -9.92 -19.93 -26.73
C ASP A 157 -10.00 -21.05 -25.67
N ASP A 158 -8.91 -21.81 -25.47
CA ASP A 158 -8.76 -22.85 -24.44
C ASP A 158 -7.83 -22.43 -23.27
N ARG A 159 -7.28 -21.21 -23.32
CA ARG A 159 -6.24 -20.71 -22.42
C ARG A 159 -6.44 -19.24 -22.06
N GLY A 160 -6.15 -18.84 -20.83
CA GLY A 160 -6.17 -17.42 -20.44
C GLY A 160 -7.57 -16.86 -20.25
N GLY A 161 -8.33 -17.35 -19.26
CA GLY A 161 -9.69 -16.87 -19.00
C GLY A 161 -9.75 -15.37 -18.69
N GLY A 162 -8.88 -14.88 -17.81
CA GLY A 162 -8.84 -13.45 -17.45
C GLY A 162 -8.21 -12.59 -18.55
N ILE A 163 -6.98 -12.91 -18.96
CA ILE A 163 -6.24 -12.17 -19.98
C ILE A 163 -5.48 -13.06 -20.96
N LEU A 164 -5.56 -12.73 -22.24
CA LEU A 164 -4.73 -13.32 -23.31
C LEU A 164 -3.72 -12.29 -23.84
N CYS A 165 -2.42 -12.60 -23.76
CA CYS A 165 -1.34 -11.74 -24.27
C CYS A 165 -0.45 -12.49 -25.26
N LEU A 166 -0.43 -12.05 -26.52
CA LEU A 166 0.30 -12.71 -27.61
C LEU A 166 1.16 -11.71 -28.39
N SER A 167 2.15 -12.23 -29.13
CA SER A 167 2.74 -11.56 -30.31
C SER A 167 3.27 -10.14 -30.04
N GLY A 168 4.11 -9.98 -29.03
CA GLY A 168 4.75 -8.72 -28.68
C GLY A 168 3.91 -7.79 -27.79
N ALA A 169 2.70 -8.20 -27.42
CA ALA A 169 1.86 -7.47 -26.47
C ALA A 169 2.64 -7.14 -25.18
N SER A 170 2.57 -5.90 -24.71
CA SER A 170 3.23 -5.47 -23.47
C SER A 170 2.39 -4.48 -22.66
N PRO A 171 1.10 -4.76 -22.37
CA PRO A 171 0.25 -3.86 -21.61
C PRO A 171 0.72 -3.75 -20.14
N THR A 172 0.34 -2.66 -19.48
CA THR A 172 0.58 -2.46 -18.04
C THR A 172 -0.73 -2.58 -17.27
N LEU A 173 -0.74 -3.43 -16.24
CA LEU A 173 -1.87 -3.60 -15.34
C LEU A 173 -1.41 -3.29 -13.91
N ARG A 174 -2.13 -2.41 -13.22
CA ARG A 174 -1.81 -2.01 -11.86
C ARG A 174 -3.02 -2.07 -10.94
N ASN A 175 -2.84 -2.48 -9.68
CA ASN A 175 -3.92 -2.54 -8.69
C ASN A 175 -5.14 -3.37 -9.16
N CYS A 176 -4.93 -4.36 -10.01
CA CYS A 176 -6.01 -5.17 -10.57
C CYS A 176 -6.17 -6.49 -9.81
N ILE A 177 -7.39 -6.98 -9.70
CA ILE A 177 -7.72 -8.27 -9.11
C ILE A 177 -8.22 -9.19 -10.22
N PHE A 178 -7.53 -10.29 -10.49
CA PHE A 178 -7.97 -11.35 -11.37
C PHE A 178 -8.53 -12.50 -10.53
N THR A 179 -9.83 -12.75 -10.64
CA THR A 179 -10.47 -13.76 -9.79
C THR A 179 -11.53 -14.59 -10.50
N ALA A 180 -11.66 -15.85 -10.10
CA ALA A 180 -12.66 -16.78 -10.62
C ALA A 180 -12.65 -16.91 -12.15
N ASN A 181 -11.47 -16.75 -12.78
CA ASN A 181 -11.28 -17.02 -14.20
C ASN A 181 -10.84 -18.47 -14.40
N ARG A 182 -11.28 -19.06 -15.50
CA ARG A 182 -11.06 -20.49 -15.77
C ARG A 182 -10.70 -20.76 -17.23
N CYS A 183 -9.99 -21.88 -17.44
CA CYS A 183 -9.71 -22.40 -18.78
C CYS A 183 -9.52 -23.92 -18.78
N THR A 184 -9.49 -24.55 -19.95
CA THR A 184 -9.33 -26.01 -20.09
C THR A 184 -7.90 -26.46 -20.40
N PHE A 185 -7.06 -25.58 -20.94
CA PHE A 185 -5.67 -25.87 -21.30
C PHE A 185 -4.68 -25.06 -20.46
N GLY A 186 -4.60 -23.74 -20.67
CA GLY A 186 -3.55 -22.85 -20.13
C GLY A 186 -3.77 -22.34 -18.69
N GLY A 187 -3.55 -21.03 -18.50
CA GLY A 187 -3.72 -20.33 -17.24
C GLY A 187 -5.12 -19.75 -17.02
N GLY A 188 -5.70 -19.95 -15.83
CA GLY A 188 -7.03 -19.43 -15.49
C GLY A 188 -7.07 -17.91 -15.51
N ALA A 189 -6.15 -17.27 -14.78
CA ALA A 189 -6.01 -15.82 -14.78
C ALA A 189 -5.48 -15.29 -16.12
N GLY A 190 -4.51 -15.97 -16.74
CA GLY A 190 -4.01 -15.54 -18.04
C GLY A 190 -3.08 -16.51 -18.76
N TYR A 191 -2.95 -16.27 -20.06
CA TYR A 191 -1.99 -16.95 -20.94
C TYR A 191 -1.11 -15.94 -21.66
N ILE A 192 0.21 -16.16 -21.64
CA ILE A 192 1.19 -15.26 -22.23
C ILE A 192 2.11 -16.04 -23.16
N ASN A 193 2.27 -15.58 -24.40
CA ASN A 193 3.16 -16.22 -25.38
C ASN A 193 3.79 -15.18 -26.31
N GLY A 194 5.12 -15.10 -26.33
CA GLY A 194 5.88 -14.12 -27.09
C GLY A 194 5.55 -12.67 -26.71
N ALA A 195 5.20 -12.42 -25.46
CA ALA A 195 4.68 -11.15 -24.96
C ALA A 195 5.33 -10.77 -23.61
N SER A 196 5.24 -9.48 -23.24
CA SER A 196 5.90 -8.90 -22.07
C SER A 196 4.99 -7.95 -21.28
N PRO A 197 3.82 -8.42 -20.78
CA PRO A 197 2.97 -7.60 -19.92
C PRO A 197 3.65 -7.29 -18.57
N THR A 198 3.26 -6.16 -17.97
CA THR A 198 3.69 -5.79 -16.61
C THR A 198 2.48 -5.78 -15.68
N PHE A 199 2.59 -6.48 -14.55
CA PHE A 199 1.62 -6.50 -13.48
C PHE A 199 2.23 -5.90 -12.21
N LEU A 200 1.60 -4.87 -11.68
CA LEU A 200 2.06 -4.10 -10.52
C LEU A 200 0.99 -4.08 -9.45
N SER A 201 1.28 -4.56 -8.24
CA SER A 201 0.30 -4.54 -7.15
C SER A 201 -1.01 -5.27 -7.50
N CYS A 202 -0.92 -6.36 -8.27
CA CYS A 202 -2.07 -7.13 -8.73
C CYS A 202 -2.29 -8.37 -7.88
N THR A 203 -3.56 -8.77 -7.72
CA THR A 203 -3.95 -9.99 -7.00
C THR A 203 -4.55 -11.00 -7.96
N PHE A 204 -4.10 -12.25 -7.90
CA PHE A 204 -4.59 -13.40 -8.65
C PHE A 204 -5.18 -14.39 -7.64
N ASP A 205 -6.50 -14.41 -7.52
CA ASP A 205 -7.23 -15.15 -6.49
C ASP A 205 -8.22 -16.16 -7.07
N ALA A 206 -8.10 -17.43 -6.66
CA ALA A 206 -9.09 -18.45 -6.99
C ALA A 206 -9.32 -18.62 -8.50
N ASN A 207 -8.24 -18.54 -9.29
CA ASN A 207 -8.28 -18.86 -10.72
C ASN A 207 -8.02 -20.34 -10.94
N LEU A 208 -8.71 -20.91 -11.93
CA LEU A 208 -8.67 -22.33 -12.26
C LEU A 208 -8.04 -22.52 -13.64
N GLY A 209 -6.78 -22.90 -13.66
CA GLY A 209 -6.10 -23.37 -14.86
C GLY A 209 -6.52 -24.79 -15.19
N GLY A 210 -6.37 -25.17 -16.45
CA GLY A 210 -6.60 -26.53 -16.89
C GLY A 210 -5.41 -27.42 -16.57
N SER A 211 -4.51 -27.55 -17.55
CA SER A 211 -3.37 -28.45 -17.50
C SER A 211 -2.09 -27.78 -16.97
N PHE A 212 -1.94 -26.47 -17.12
CA PHE A 212 -0.68 -25.76 -16.84
C PHE A 212 -0.75 -24.97 -15.53
N GLY A 213 -0.68 -23.64 -15.55
CA GLY A 213 -0.74 -22.82 -14.33
C GLY A 213 -2.14 -22.43 -13.88
N GLY A 214 -2.41 -22.34 -12.58
CA GLY A 214 -3.73 -21.94 -12.08
C GLY A 214 -4.01 -20.46 -12.32
N ALA A 215 -3.04 -19.60 -12.02
CA ALA A 215 -3.06 -18.21 -12.44
C ALA A 215 -2.53 -18.07 -13.88
N PHE A 216 -1.23 -18.29 -14.11
CA PHE A 216 -0.62 -18.06 -15.42
C PHE A 216 0.05 -19.27 -16.01
N ASP A 217 -0.15 -19.44 -17.32
CA ASP A 217 0.70 -20.24 -18.19
C ASP A 217 1.49 -19.30 -19.11
N MET A 218 2.82 -19.35 -18.99
CA MET A 218 3.76 -18.58 -19.79
C MET A 218 4.54 -19.51 -20.72
N ALA A 219 4.25 -19.39 -22.01
CA ALA A 219 4.82 -20.22 -23.07
C ALA A 219 6.15 -19.61 -23.60
N ASN A 220 6.34 -19.53 -24.92
CA ASN A 220 7.66 -19.23 -25.48
C ASN A 220 7.99 -17.72 -25.47
N GLY A 221 9.23 -17.36 -25.14
CA GLY A 221 9.73 -15.99 -25.29
C GLY A 221 8.97 -14.94 -24.49
N VAL A 222 8.55 -15.28 -23.26
CA VAL A 222 7.78 -14.40 -22.38
C VAL A 222 8.70 -13.53 -21.52
N GLY A 223 8.53 -12.22 -21.61
CA GLY A 223 9.25 -11.20 -20.83
C GLY A 223 8.39 -10.53 -19.76
N ALA A 224 7.42 -11.25 -19.19
CA ALA A 224 6.48 -10.69 -18.21
C ALA A 224 7.18 -10.25 -16.91
N THR A 225 6.66 -9.19 -16.30
CA THR A 225 7.10 -8.69 -14.99
C THR A 225 5.93 -8.70 -14.01
N PHE A 226 6.14 -9.30 -12.84
CA PHE A 226 5.24 -9.27 -11.70
C PHE A 226 5.96 -8.61 -10.53
N ASP A 227 5.47 -7.45 -10.09
CA ASP A 227 5.98 -6.73 -8.93
C ASP A 227 4.86 -6.48 -7.93
N ARG A 228 5.12 -6.79 -6.65
CA ARG A 228 4.16 -6.62 -5.55
C ARG A 228 2.84 -7.35 -5.80
N CYS A 229 2.90 -8.50 -6.45
CA CYS A 229 1.72 -9.29 -6.79
C CYS A 229 1.42 -10.35 -5.73
N VAL A 230 0.13 -10.70 -5.60
CA VAL A 230 -0.33 -11.76 -4.70
C VAL A 230 -0.97 -12.87 -5.52
N PHE A 231 -0.46 -14.09 -5.40
CA PHE A 231 -1.03 -15.30 -6.02
C PHE A 231 -1.58 -16.18 -4.92
N LYS A 232 -2.91 -16.30 -4.84
CA LYS A 232 -3.55 -17.09 -3.81
C LYS A 232 -4.71 -17.95 -4.30
N ASN A 233 -4.89 -19.10 -3.66
CA ASN A 233 -6.01 -20.03 -3.93
C ASN A 233 -6.12 -20.49 -5.40
N ASN A 234 -5.08 -20.32 -6.22
CA ASN A 234 -5.14 -20.72 -7.61
C ASN A 234 -4.87 -22.23 -7.73
N SER A 235 -5.48 -22.87 -8.73
CA SER A 235 -5.31 -24.31 -8.94
C SER A 235 -5.26 -24.69 -10.40
N ALA A 236 -4.42 -25.68 -10.72
CA ALA A 236 -4.36 -26.36 -12.01
C ALA A 236 -3.64 -27.70 -11.87
N ALA A 237 -3.54 -28.48 -12.95
CA ALA A 237 -2.82 -29.75 -12.89
C ALA A 237 -1.31 -29.58 -12.62
N ARG A 238 -0.57 -28.72 -13.33
CA ARG A 238 0.89 -28.63 -13.22
C ARG A 238 1.41 -27.52 -12.32
N ALA A 239 0.79 -26.34 -12.27
CA ALA A 239 1.23 -25.32 -11.33
C ALA A 239 0.03 -24.68 -10.64
N GLY A 240 -0.02 -24.68 -9.31
CA GLY A 240 -1.13 -24.01 -8.63
C GLY A 240 -1.14 -22.52 -8.94
N GLY A 241 0.01 -21.85 -8.87
CA GLY A 241 0.17 -20.44 -9.21
C GLY A 241 0.56 -20.24 -10.68
N ILE A 242 1.85 -20.38 -10.98
CA ILE A 242 2.44 -19.99 -12.26
C ILE A 242 3.25 -21.12 -12.88
N GLU A 243 3.05 -21.35 -14.18
CA GLU A 243 3.96 -22.11 -15.03
C GLU A 243 4.80 -21.18 -15.92
N ILE A 244 6.13 -21.43 -15.96
CA ILE A 244 7.10 -20.72 -16.79
C ILE A 244 7.82 -21.71 -17.71
N PHE A 245 7.57 -21.61 -19.01
CA PHE A 245 8.10 -22.50 -20.04
C PHE A 245 8.85 -21.72 -21.14
N GLY A 246 9.57 -22.42 -22.02
CA GLY A 246 9.89 -21.90 -23.36
C GLY A 246 10.96 -20.80 -23.44
N SER A 247 12.02 -20.90 -22.63
CA SER A 247 13.11 -19.91 -22.59
C SER A 247 12.64 -18.49 -22.24
N SER A 248 11.78 -18.38 -21.22
CA SER A 248 11.13 -17.13 -20.83
C SER A 248 11.85 -16.44 -19.67
N PRO A 249 12.46 -15.24 -19.86
CA PRO A 249 13.16 -14.48 -18.83
C PRO A 249 12.20 -13.69 -17.92
N VAL A 250 11.22 -14.38 -17.34
CA VAL A 250 10.19 -13.77 -16.46
C VAL A 250 10.83 -13.20 -15.20
N LYS A 251 10.30 -12.06 -14.73
CA LYS A 251 10.67 -11.45 -13.46
C LYS A 251 9.50 -11.49 -12.49
N VAL A 252 9.72 -12.10 -11.33
CA VAL A 252 8.77 -12.14 -10.21
C VAL A 252 9.48 -11.53 -9.01
N SER A 253 8.95 -10.44 -8.48
CA SER A 253 9.60 -9.73 -7.39
C SER A 253 8.60 -9.21 -6.37
N ASN A 254 9.04 -9.12 -5.12
CA ASN A 254 8.26 -8.54 -4.02
C ASN A 254 6.87 -9.19 -3.89
N SER A 255 6.74 -10.46 -4.28
CA SER A 255 5.45 -11.10 -4.53
C SER A 255 5.20 -12.25 -3.56
N LEU A 256 3.93 -12.47 -3.25
CA LEU A 256 3.46 -13.48 -2.32
C LEU A 256 2.73 -14.61 -3.06
N PHE A 257 3.09 -15.85 -2.76
CA PHE A 257 2.40 -17.06 -3.24
C PHE A 257 1.93 -17.88 -2.04
N PHE A 258 0.63 -18.01 -1.85
CA PHE A 258 0.09 -18.83 -0.77
C PHE A 258 -1.19 -19.58 -1.12
N ALA A 259 -1.39 -20.76 -0.51
CA ALA A 259 -2.57 -21.60 -0.72
C ALA A 259 -2.85 -21.97 -2.19
N ASN A 260 -1.84 -21.93 -3.07
CA ASN A 260 -1.98 -22.42 -4.45
C ASN A 260 -1.82 -23.94 -4.48
N THR A 261 -2.54 -24.61 -5.38
CA THR A 261 -2.62 -26.08 -5.42
C THR A 261 -2.43 -26.66 -6.82
N SER A 262 -1.37 -27.47 -6.99
CA SER A 262 -1.20 -28.34 -8.15
C SER A 262 -1.86 -29.70 -7.90
N THR A 263 -2.71 -30.16 -8.82
CA THR A 263 -3.53 -31.37 -8.67
C THR A 263 -3.09 -32.57 -9.50
N GLY A 264 -2.20 -32.37 -10.48
CA GLY A 264 -1.79 -33.37 -11.48
C GLY A 264 -0.29 -33.69 -11.47
N SER A 265 0.12 -34.68 -12.26
CA SER A 265 1.52 -35.12 -12.36
C SER A 265 2.39 -34.12 -13.13
N GLY A 266 3.67 -34.02 -12.76
CA GLY A 266 4.67 -33.21 -13.48
C GLY A 266 4.69 -31.72 -13.15
N GLY A 267 4.33 -31.35 -11.91
CA GLY A 267 4.01 -29.99 -11.51
C GLY A 267 4.48 -29.54 -10.11
N GLY A 268 4.52 -28.21 -9.88
CA GLY A 268 4.87 -27.55 -8.62
C GLY A 268 3.66 -26.86 -7.97
N GLY A 269 3.51 -26.91 -6.65
CA GLY A 269 2.30 -26.36 -6.00
C GLY A 269 2.13 -24.84 -6.14
N ALA A 270 3.20 -24.05 -6.09
CA ALA A 270 3.15 -22.60 -6.36
C ALA A 270 3.67 -22.25 -7.76
N ILE A 271 4.91 -22.62 -8.04
CA ILE A 271 5.64 -22.21 -9.24
C ILE A 271 6.26 -23.46 -9.89
N TYR A 272 5.99 -23.65 -11.17
CA TYR A 272 6.64 -24.66 -11.99
C TYR A 272 7.44 -24.01 -13.12
N ILE A 273 8.70 -24.43 -13.28
CA ILE A 273 9.65 -23.85 -14.23
C ILE A 273 10.19 -24.98 -15.09
N SER A 274 10.12 -24.82 -16.41
CA SER A 274 10.63 -25.81 -17.36
C SER A 274 11.40 -25.15 -18.51
N GLY A 275 12.67 -25.49 -18.65
CA GLY A 275 13.54 -24.96 -19.72
C GLY A 275 13.66 -23.43 -19.77
N SER A 276 13.48 -22.76 -18.62
CA SER A 276 13.49 -21.29 -18.50
C SER A 276 14.30 -20.84 -17.28
N ASN A 277 14.86 -19.63 -17.33
CA ASN A 277 15.71 -19.10 -16.26
C ASN A 277 15.12 -17.79 -15.69
N PRO A 278 13.97 -17.85 -15.00
CA PRO A 278 13.34 -16.68 -14.44
C PRO A 278 14.13 -16.11 -13.26
N GLN A 279 13.79 -14.87 -12.93
CA GLN A 279 14.28 -14.12 -11.79
C GLN A 279 13.19 -14.08 -10.71
N ILE A 280 13.42 -14.77 -9.59
CA ILE A 280 12.50 -14.80 -8.44
C ILE A 280 13.21 -14.14 -7.25
N ARG A 281 12.73 -12.97 -6.83
CA ARG A 281 13.46 -12.11 -5.89
C ARG A 281 12.54 -11.54 -4.83
N ASN A 282 12.95 -11.50 -3.57
CA ASN A 282 12.16 -10.90 -2.49
C ASN A 282 10.72 -11.47 -2.48
N CYS A 283 10.57 -12.79 -2.66
CA CYS A 283 9.27 -13.43 -2.72
C CYS A 283 9.03 -14.26 -1.46
N THR A 284 7.78 -14.32 -1.02
CA THR A 284 7.35 -15.28 0.01
C THR A 284 6.51 -16.36 -0.67
N VAL A 285 6.95 -17.62 -0.62
CA VAL A 285 6.27 -18.80 -1.18
C VAL A 285 5.94 -19.75 -0.03
N ILE A 286 4.68 -19.73 0.41
CA ILE A 286 4.29 -20.35 1.69
C ILE A 286 2.95 -21.07 1.62
N GLY A 287 2.86 -22.25 2.25
CA GLY A 287 1.58 -22.95 2.39
C GLY A 287 0.96 -23.38 1.05
N ASN A 288 1.75 -23.57 0.00
CA ASN A 288 1.28 -24.09 -1.29
C ASN A 288 1.37 -25.62 -1.31
N SER A 289 0.55 -26.27 -2.13
CA SER A 289 0.44 -27.73 -2.12
C SER A 289 0.53 -28.37 -3.52
N ALA A 290 1.18 -29.53 -3.59
CA ALA A 290 1.18 -30.41 -4.76
C ALA A 290 0.70 -31.80 -4.36
N THR A 291 -0.39 -32.26 -4.95
CA THR A 291 -1.03 -33.54 -4.56
C THR A 291 -0.40 -34.77 -5.21
N ALA A 292 0.37 -34.58 -6.29
CA ALA A 292 0.93 -35.68 -7.08
C ALA A 292 2.45 -35.58 -7.30
N ASN A 293 3.12 -34.54 -6.77
CA ASN A 293 4.56 -34.35 -6.92
C ASN A 293 5.21 -33.93 -5.60
N ALA A 294 6.54 -34.04 -5.53
CA ALA A 294 7.30 -33.68 -4.35
C ALA A 294 7.35 -32.16 -4.10
N GLY A 295 7.34 -31.31 -5.15
CA GLY A 295 7.51 -29.85 -5.03
C GLY A 295 6.22 -29.10 -4.77
N GLY A 296 5.91 -28.78 -3.51
CA GLY A 296 4.76 -27.95 -3.14
C GLY A 296 4.98 -26.45 -3.39
N GLY A 297 6.21 -25.95 -3.29
CA GLY A 297 6.57 -24.55 -3.48
C GLY A 297 7.04 -24.31 -4.91
N ILE A 298 8.37 -24.36 -5.11
CA ILE A 298 9.02 -24.12 -6.39
C ILE A 298 9.56 -25.44 -6.96
N LEU A 299 9.11 -25.80 -8.16
CA LEU A 299 9.64 -26.94 -8.90
C LEU A 299 10.28 -26.46 -10.22
N SER A 300 11.52 -26.87 -10.46
CA SER A 300 12.27 -26.58 -11.69
C SER A 300 12.62 -27.87 -12.43
N SER A 301 12.61 -27.85 -13.76
CA SER A 301 13.00 -28.97 -14.61
C SER A 301 13.81 -28.48 -15.82
N GLY A 302 15.06 -28.95 -15.95
CA GLY A 302 15.94 -28.53 -17.04
C GLY A 302 16.20 -27.02 -17.08
N ALA A 303 16.20 -26.37 -15.91
CA ALA A 303 16.21 -24.92 -15.75
C ALA A 303 17.09 -24.50 -14.57
N SER A 304 17.62 -23.28 -14.64
CA SER A 304 18.49 -22.67 -13.62
C SER A 304 17.94 -21.29 -13.22
N PRO A 305 16.76 -21.23 -12.58
CA PRO A 305 16.22 -19.99 -12.05
C PRO A 305 17.17 -19.39 -11.01
N SER A 306 17.18 -18.07 -10.92
CA SER A 306 17.84 -17.32 -9.85
C SER A 306 16.80 -17.00 -8.77
N ILE A 307 17.03 -17.52 -7.57
CA ILE A 307 16.13 -17.35 -6.40
C ILE A 307 16.92 -16.63 -5.30
N ILE A 308 16.56 -15.39 -4.98
CA ILE A 308 17.34 -14.53 -4.07
C ILE A 308 16.42 -13.79 -3.10
N ASN A 309 16.81 -13.64 -1.83
CA ASN A 309 16.04 -12.90 -0.81
C ASN A 309 14.62 -13.45 -0.63
N CYS A 310 14.41 -14.75 -0.85
CA CYS A 310 13.07 -15.33 -0.76
C CYS A 310 12.85 -16.01 0.59
N ILE A 311 11.59 -16.06 1.02
CA ILE A 311 11.13 -17.00 2.05
C ILE A 311 10.40 -18.15 1.34
N VAL A 312 10.84 -19.40 1.57
CA VAL A 312 10.16 -20.60 1.03
C VAL A 312 9.98 -21.63 2.14
N GLN A 313 8.76 -21.78 2.64
CA GLN A 313 8.50 -22.69 3.75
C GLN A 313 7.04 -23.19 3.79
N GLN A 314 6.78 -24.21 4.61
CA GLN A 314 5.44 -24.76 4.84
C GLN A 314 4.70 -25.19 3.56
N ASN A 315 5.40 -25.34 2.44
CA ASN A 315 4.82 -25.91 1.24
C ASN A 315 4.79 -27.43 1.38
N THR A 316 3.76 -28.06 0.84
CA THR A 316 3.48 -29.49 1.01
C THR A 316 3.49 -30.20 -0.33
N GLY A 317 4.30 -31.26 -0.45
CA GLY A 317 4.23 -32.20 -1.57
C GLY A 317 3.63 -33.55 -1.13
N THR A 318 3.68 -34.55 -2.00
CA THR A 318 3.24 -35.92 -1.69
C THR A 318 3.95 -36.56 -0.49
N GLY A 319 5.18 -36.11 -0.20
CA GLY A 319 5.96 -36.53 0.96
C GLY A 319 5.81 -35.64 2.21
N GLY A 320 4.80 -34.76 2.26
CA GLY A 320 4.59 -33.79 3.33
C GLY A 320 5.43 -32.51 3.18
N MET A 321 5.59 -31.77 4.28
CA MET A 321 6.37 -30.51 4.34
C MET A 321 7.88 -30.78 4.50
N ASN A 322 8.49 -31.44 3.52
CA ASN A 322 9.93 -31.74 3.53
C ASN A 322 10.72 -30.76 2.63
N ALA A 323 12.05 -30.93 2.54
CA ALA A 323 12.92 -30.06 1.74
C ALA A 323 12.55 -30.07 0.24
N ALA A 324 12.21 -31.24 -0.31
CA ALA A 324 11.78 -31.35 -1.70
C ALA A 324 10.45 -30.65 -1.96
N ALA A 325 9.63 -30.45 -0.93
CA ALA A 325 8.40 -29.67 -1.01
C ALA A 325 8.62 -28.17 -1.07
N GLN A 326 9.76 -27.64 -0.63
CA GLN A 326 10.02 -26.21 -0.68
C GLN A 326 10.57 -25.80 -2.06
N VAL A 327 11.73 -26.34 -2.40
CA VAL A 327 12.45 -26.05 -3.64
C VAL A 327 13.02 -27.35 -4.18
N THR A 328 12.71 -27.69 -5.43
CA THR A 328 13.20 -28.92 -6.07
C THR A 328 13.48 -28.72 -7.55
N PRO A 329 14.52 -29.35 -8.14
CA PRO A 329 15.50 -30.24 -7.51
C PRO A 329 16.43 -29.50 -6.53
N THR A 330 17.27 -30.27 -5.85
CA THR A 330 18.41 -29.72 -5.10
C THR A 330 19.46 -29.17 -6.07
N GLY A 331 20.28 -28.23 -5.60
CA GLY A 331 21.37 -27.64 -6.40
C GLY A 331 20.97 -26.49 -7.33
N LEU A 332 19.75 -25.95 -7.22
CA LEU A 332 19.38 -24.69 -7.87
C LEU A 332 20.15 -23.52 -7.23
N ALA A 333 20.30 -22.44 -7.98
CA ALA A 333 20.93 -21.20 -7.52
C ALA A 333 20.00 -20.43 -6.58
N VAL A 334 19.93 -20.90 -5.33
CA VAL A 334 19.22 -20.25 -4.22
C VAL A 334 20.26 -19.60 -3.31
N SER A 335 20.16 -18.30 -3.09
CA SER A 335 21.07 -17.55 -2.22
C SER A 335 20.33 -16.50 -1.39
N TYR A 336 20.88 -16.15 -0.22
CA TYR A 336 20.31 -15.17 0.69
C TYR A 336 18.81 -15.37 0.91
N SER A 337 18.38 -16.63 1.02
CA SER A 337 16.97 -16.98 1.13
C SER A 337 16.72 -17.83 2.37
N LEU A 338 15.57 -17.66 3.00
CA LEU A 338 15.14 -18.42 4.15
C LEU A 338 14.29 -19.59 3.65
N VAL A 339 14.87 -20.80 3.64
CA VAL A 339 14.21 -22.01 3.17
C VAL A 339 14.12 -23.04 4.29
N VAL A 340 12.90 -23.52 4.58
CA VAL A 340 12.64 -24.43 5.71
C VAL A 340 11.85 -25.66 5.25
N PRO A 341 12.42 -26.89 5.37
CA PRO A 341 13.75 -27.22 5.91
C PRO A 341 14.93 -26.69 5.07
N ALA A 342 16.15 -26.76 5.64
CA ALA A 342 17.34 -26.14 5.08
C ALA A 342 17.61 -26.47 3.61
N TYR A 343 17.98 -25.44 2.84
CA TYR A 343 18.45 -25.54 1.46
C TYR A 343 19.86 -24.95 1.34
N THR A 344 20.79 -25.72 0.83
CA THR A 344 22.19 -25.31 0.68
C THR A 344 22.33 -24.15 -0.30
N GLY A 345 23.10 -23.13 0.08
CA GLY A 345 23.44 -22.00 -0.78
C GLY A 345 24.03 -20.85 0.04
N THR A 346 24.73 -19.94 -0.61
CA THR A 346 25.35 -18.79 0.05
C THR A 346 24.30 -17.93 0.73
N GLY A 347 24.50 -17.61 2.01
CA GLY A 347 23.60 -16.74 2.78
C GLY A 347 22.23 -17.33 3.07
N ASN A 348 21.96 -18.59 2.72
CA ASN A 348 20.66 -19.19 3.01
C ASN A 348 20.49 -19.49 4.50
N LEU A 349 19.29 -19.24 5.00
CA LEU A 349 18.87 -19.50 6.36
C LEU A 349 17.84 -20.62 6.40
N SER A 350 17.70 -21.26 7.56
CA SER A 350 16.77 -22.40 7.74
C SER A 350 16.04 -22.41 9.08
N THR A 351 16.21 -21.36 9.87
CA THR A 351 15.41 -21.13 11.07
C THR A 351 14.01 -20.72 10.62
N PRO A 352 12.94 -21.41 11.07
CA PRO A 352 11.56 -20.99 10.79
C PRO A 352 11.37 -19.52 11.13
N PRO A 353 10.90 -18.67 10.19
CA PRO A 353 10.62 -17.29 10.49
C PRO A 353 9.33 -17.19 11.29
N THR A 354 9.28 -16.22 12.18
CA THR A 354 8.06 -15.75 12.80
C THR A 354 7.49 -14.63 11.93
N PHE A 355 6.17 -14.62 11.76
CA PHE A 355 5.46 -13.54 11.08
C PHE A 355 4.61 -12.78 12.09
N ASP A 356 4.45 -11.48 11.88
CA ASP A 356 3.41 -10.71 12.55
C ASP A 356 2.04 -11.00 11.91
N THR A 357 0.98 -10.57 12.58
CA THR A 357 -0.40 -10.80 12.14
C THR A 357 -1.01 -9.61 11.42
N CYS A 358 -0.20 -8.67 10.95
CA CYS A 358 -0.68 -7.37 10.50
C CYS A 358 -0.92 -7.29 8.99
N GLY A 359 -1.75 -6.32 8.61
CA GLY A 359 -2.12 -6.09 7.21
C GLY A 359 -3.04 -7.16 6.62
N PRO A 360 -3.38 -7.04 5.32
CA PRO A 360 -4.28 -7.98 4.66
C PRO A 360 -3.66 -9.38 4.46
N TYR A 361 -2.33 -9.51 4.58
CA TYR A 361 -1.60 -10.77 4.47
C TYR A 361 -0.50 -10.85 5.54
N PRO A 362 -0.66 -11.69 6.58
CA PRO A 362 0.22 -11.73 7.76
C PRO A 362 1.51 -12.51 7.48
N TYR A 363 2.36 -11.96 6.60
CA TYR A 363 3.64 -12.57 6.20
C TYR A 363 4.82 -11.58 6.28
N ARG A 364 4.64 -10.47 6.99
CA ARG A 364 5.74 -9.58 7.40
C ARG A 364 6.50 -10.24 8.55
N LEU A 365 7.82 -10.13 8.54
CA LEU A 365 8.66 -10.76 9.55
C LEU A 365 8.46 -10.08 10.90
N ALA A 366 8.16 -10.89 11.94
CA ALA A 366 8.07 -10.39 13.31
C ALA A 366 9.47 -10.25 13.93
N ALA A 367 9.55 -9.43 14.99
CA ALA A 367 10.75 -9.24 15.79
C ALA A 367 11.44 -10.57 16.17
N GLY A 368 12.76 -10.63 15.99
CA GLY A 368 13.57 -11.81 16.26
C GLY A 368 13.60 -12.87 15.16
N SER A 369 12.84 -12.69 14.06
CA SER A 369 12.96 -13.56 12.89
C SER A 369 14.34 -13.39 12.24
N SER A 370 14.98 -14.51 11.88
CA SER A 370 16.33 -14.48 11.30
C SER A 370 16.39 -13.89 9.88
N GLY A 371 15.24 -13.70 9.23
CA GLY A 371 15.17 -13.12 7.89
C GLY A 371 15.31 -11.60 7.86
N ILE A 372 15.28 -10.94 9.02
CA ILE A 372 15.43 -9.48 9.17
C ILE A 372 16.90 -9.10 9.00
N ASP A 373 17.17 -8.06 8.22
CA ASP A 373 18.49 -7.51 7.87
C ASP A 373 19.47 -8.58 7.38
N ALA A 374 18.94 -9.61 6.71
CA ALA A 374 19.67 -10.82 6.35
C ALA A 374 19.81 -11.03 4.83
N GLY A 375 19.13 -10.23 4.01
CA GLY A 375 19.14 -10.34 2.56
C GLY A 375 20.36 -9.70 1.88
N GLN A 376 20.36 -9.78 0.56
CA GLN A 376 21.38 -9.21 -0.31
C GLN A 376 20.83 -8.01 -1.09
N ASN A 377 21.35 -6.80 -0.86
CA ASN A 377 20.86 -5.59 -1.49
C ASN A 377 21.00 -5.61 -3.02
N SER A 378 22.11 -6.15 -3.55
CA SER A 378 22.30 -6.31 -5.00
C SER A 378 21.35 -7.33 -5.64
N GLY A 379 20.64 -8.12 -4.83
CA GLY A 379 19.59 -9.03 -5.24
C GLY A 379 18.30 -8.30 -5.61
N VAL A 380 18.08 -7.09 -5.08
CA VAL A 380 16.92 -6.22 -5.35
C VAL A 380 17.12 -5.48 -6.68
N PRO A 381 16.22 -5.64 -7.66
CA PRO A 381 16.27 -4.87 -8.89
C PRO A 381 16.05 -3.37 -8.62
N ALA A 382 16.89 -2.51 -9.19
CA ALA A 382 16.88 -1.07 -8.90
C ALA A 382 15.54 -0.35 -9.18
N ALA A 383 14.68 -0.92 -10.04
CA ALA A 383 13.35 -0.38 -10.31
C ALA A 383 12.34 -0.61 -9.17
N PHE A 384 12.66 -1.46 -8.20
CA PHE A 384 11.77 -1.83 -7.11
C PHE A 384 12.18 -1.13 -5.82
N THR A 385 11.48 -0.05 -5.52
CA THR A 385 11.75 0.81 -4.36
C THR A 385 10.85 0.52 -3.16
N LEU A 386 9.78 -0.26 -3.37
CA LEU A 386 8.76 -0.52 -2.36
C LEU A 386 8.59 -2.02 -2.11
N ASP A 387 8.03 -2.35 -0.94
CA ASP A 387 7.61 -3.68 -0.56
C ASP A 387 6.16 -4.02 -0.91
N LEU A 388 5.74 -5.26 -0.64
CA LEU A 388 4.37 -5.68 -0.91
C LEU A 388 3.35 -4.84 -0.12
N GLY A 389 3.72 -4.36 1.07
CA GLY A 389 2.92 -3.48 1.91
C GLY A 389 2.98 -2.00 1.51
N GLY A 390 3.87 -1.65 0.59
CA GLY A 390 4.10 -0.27 0.15
C GLY A 390 5.18 0.48 0.94
N SER A 391 5.86 -0.16 1.88
CA SER A 391 6.99 0.42 2.63
C SER A 391 8.25 0.48 1.76
N PRO A 392 9.23 1.36 2.03
CA PRO A 392 10.52 1.32 1.35
C PRO A 392 11.18 -0.06 1.40
N ARG A 393 11.91 -0.43 0.34
CA ARG A 393 12.52 -1.77 0.21
C ARG A 393 13.84 -1.97 0.98
N PHE A 394 14.37 -0.92 1.59
CA PHE A 394 15.61 -1.00 2.39
C PHE A 394 15.33 -0.29 3.71
N VAL A 395 15.00 -1.06 4.73
CA VAL A 395 14.66 -0.56 6.07
C VAL A 395 15.51 -1.33 7.06
N ASP A 396 16.39 -0.62 7.77
CA ASP A 396 17.24 -1.21 8.81
C ASP A 396 16.41 -1.34 10.08
N VAL A 397 16.46 -2.49 10.74
CA VAL A 397 15.87 -2.68 12.07
C VAL A 397 17.00 -2.61 13.10
N PRO A 398 17.25 -1.47 13.78
CA PRO A 398 18.50 -1.25 14.52
C PRO A 398 18.73 -2.20 15.71
N SER A 399 17.66 -2.87 16.16
CA SER A 399 17.71 -3.87 17.24
C SER A 399 18.16 -5.26 16.76
N VAL A 400 18.22 -5.49 15.45
CA VAL A 400 18.63 -6.74 14.81
C VAL A 400 20.05 -6.61 14.26
N ALA A 401 20.83 -7.68 14.38
CA ALA A 401 22.18 -7.69 13.84
C ALA A 401 22.16 -7.90 12.33
N ASN A 402 22.83 -7.00 11.60
CA ASN A 402 22.96 -7.07 10.15
C ASN A 402 23.78 -8.31 9.73
N THR A 403 23.10 -9.31 9.16
CA THR A 403 23.72 -10.56 8.70
C THR A 403 23.76 -10.69 7.18
N GLY A 404 23.05 -9.82 6.47
CA GLY A 404 23.01 -9.74 5.03
C GLY A 404 24.24 -9.08 4.40
N VAL A 405 24.14 -8.75 3.12
CA VAL A 405 25.23 -8.10 2.37
C VAL A 405 24.72 -6.92 1.55
N GLY A 406 25.38 -5.78 1.70
CA GLY A 406 24.96 -4.53 1.07
C GLY A 406 25.63 -3.32 1.72
N THR A 407 25.19 -2.14 1.32
CA THR A 407 25.59 -0.86 1.91
C THR A 407 24.33 -0.13 2.37
N GLY A 408 24.39 0.54 3.52
CA GLY A 408 23.22 1.19 4.12
C GLY A 408 22.30 0.17 4.80
N ALA A 409 21.01 0.50 4.87
CA ALA A 409 19.97 -0.40 5.32
C ALA A 409 19.97 -1.69 4.49
N LEU A 410 19.89 -2.84 5.15
CA LEU A 410 19.83 -4.12 4.46
C LEU A 410 18.39 -4.45 4.10
N VAL A 411 18.24 -5.26 3.06
CA VAL A 411 16.94 -5.81 2.66
C VAL A 411 16.64 -7.06 3.46
N ASP A 412 15.39 -7.23 3.84
CA ASP A 412 14.89 -8.45 4.44
C ASP A 412 14.69 -9.56 3.42
N MET A 413 14.66 -10.80 3.91
CA MET A 413 14.20 -11.92 3.11
C MET A 413 12.67 -11.93 3.06
N GLY A 414 12.09 -12.09 1.86
CA GLY A 414 10.65 -12.19 1.64
C GLY A 414 10.06 -10.99 0.91
N CYS A 415 8.72 -10.97 0.82
CA CYS A 415 8.00 -9.94 0.07
C CYS A 415 7.73 -8.64 0.86
N TYR A 416 7.94 -8.64 2.17
CA TYR A 416 7.81 -7.48 3.05
C TYR A 416 9.17 -7.18 3.69
N GLU A 417 9.45 -5.90 3.95
CA GLU A 417 10.44 -5.54 4.96
C GLU A 417 9.82 -5.68 6.35
N ALA A 418 10.58 -6.05 7.36
CA ALA A 418 10.14 -5.88 8.75
C ALA A 418 9.94 -4.40 9.02
N ASP A 419 8.92 -4.12 9.82
CA ASP A 419 8.59 -2.76 10.16
C ASP A 419 9.20 -2.41 11.51
N VAL A 420 9.50 -1.13 11.69
CA VAL A 420 10.10 -0.62 12.92
C VAL A 420 9.05 -0.76 14.03
N ASP A 421 9.47 -1.16 15.22
CA ASP A 421 8.66 -1.11 16.44
C ASP A 421 9.35 -0.09 17.35
N CYS A 422 9.04 1.18 17.13
CA CYS A 422 9.79 2.27 17.73
C CYS A 422 9.55 2.34 19.25
N ASN A 423 8.36 1.93 19.69
CA ASN A 423 7.90 2.05 21.07
C ASN A 423 8.20 0.76 21.86
N ALA A 424 8.77 -0.25 21.16
CA ALA A 424 9.21 -1.54 21.65
C ALA A 424 8.11 -2.32 22.37
N ASN A 425 6.84 -2.12 21.96
CA ASN A 425 5.70 -2.78 22.58
C ASN A 425 5.48 -4.22 22.03
N GLY A 426 6.25 -4.63 21.03
CA GLY A 426 6.16 -5.92 20.34
C GLY A 426 5.16 -5.95 19.18
N ILE A 427 4.59 -4.80 18.81
CA ILE A 427 3.68 -4.56 17.70
C ILE A 427 4.38 -3.57 16.75
N PRO A 428 4.60 -3.92 15.48
CA PRO A 428 5.22 -2.98 14.54
C PRO A 428 4.41 -1.69 14.36
N ASP A 429 5.09 -0.59 14.09
CA ASP A 429 4.54 0.76 13.98
C ASP A 429 3.33 0.84 13.02
N ALA A 430 3.40 0.23 11.84
CA ALA A 430 2.26 0.21 10.91
C ALA A 430 1.06 -0.56 11.46
N CYS A 431 1.27 -1.57 12.31
CA CYS A 431 0.19 -2.26 13.01
C CYS A 431 -0.44 -1.39 14.08
N ASP A 432 0.40 -0.63 14.78
CA ASP A 432 -0.03 0.31 15.81
C ASP A 432 -0.92 1.41 15.21
N LEU A 433 -0.52 1.95 14.05
CA LEU A 433 -1.34 2.89 13.27
C LEU A 433 -2.62 2.26 12.73
N ALA A 434 -2.54 1.05 12.17
CA ALA A 434 -3.70 0.38 11.58
C ALA A 434 -4.76 0.01 12.64
N SER A 435 -4.34 -0.33 13.86
CA SER A 435 -5.23 -0.67 14.97
C SER A 435 -5.68 0.55 15.79
N GLY A 436 -5.06 1.71 15.58
CA GLY A 436 -5.33 2.94 16.31
C GLY A 436 -4.83 2.92 17.75
N THR A 437 -3.91 2.00 18.09
CA THR A 437 -3.17 2.01 19.36
C THR A 437 -2.18 3.16 19.43
N SER A 438 -1.71 3.61 18.26
CA SER A 438 -0.89 4.81 18.10
C SER A 438 -1.53 5.83 17.18
N LEU A 439 -1.20 7.11 17.40
CA LEU A 439 -1.70 8.21 16.58
C LEU A 439 -0.69 8.51 15.47
N ASP A 440 -1.18 8.91 14.31
CA ASP A 440 -0.41 9.54 13.24
C ASP A 440 -1.20 10.76 12.79
N VAL A 441 -1.08 11.85 13.56
CA VAL A 441 -1.89 13.06 13.34
C VAL A 441 -1.54 13.73 12.02
N ASN A 442 -0.30 13.55 11.55
CA ASN A 442 0.21 14.19 10.34
C ASN A 442 0.14 13.29 9.08
N ALA A 443 -0.31 12.04 9.24
CA ALA A 443 -0.51 11.02 8.22
C ALA A 443 0.76 10.65 7.44
N ASN A 444 1.94 10.69 8.07
CA ASN A 444 3.21 10.37 7.43
C ASN A 444 3.60 8.88 7.51
N GLY A 445 2.80 8.04 8.19
CA GLY A 445 3.03 6.61 8.32
C GLY A 445 4.01 6.23 9.44
N ILE A 446 4.39 7.17 10.30
CA ILE A 446 5.22 6.96 11.50
C ILE A 446 4.36 7.35 12.71
N PRO A 447 4.21 6.50 13.74
CA PRO A 447 3.48 6.88 14.93
C PRO A 447 4.05 8.14 15.59
N ASP A 448 3.18 9.03 16.06
CA ASP A 448 3.55 10.32 16.65
C ASP A 448 4.52 10.12 17.84
N GLU A 449 4.37 9.04 18.63
CA GLU A 449 5.33 8.68 19.68
C GLU A 449 6.70 8.25 19.13
N CYS A 450 6.75 7.72 17.91
CA CYS A 450 7.96 7.36 17.19
C CYS A 450 8.66 8.56 16.58
N GLU A 451 7.93 9.64 16.30
CA GLU A 451 8.52 10.90 15.86
C GLU A 451 9.30 11.61 16.98
N CYS A 452 9.06 11.23 18.24
CA CYS A 452 9.73 11.78 19.42
C CYS A 452 10.93 10.95 19.89
N GLN A 453 11.76 10.43 18.98
CA GLN A 453 13.01 9.74 19.34
C GLN A 453 13.91 10.67 20.17
N GLY A 454 13.94 10.43 21.49
CA GLY A 454 14.77 11.16 22.47
C GLY A 454 14.03 12.14 23.39
N GLY A 455 12.78 12.53 23.10
CA GLY A 455 12.00 13.48 23.92
C GLY A 455 10.94 12.81 24.82
N THR A 456 10.57 13.44 25.93
CA THR A 456 9.45 13.00 26.77
C THR A 456 8.11 13.58 26.28
N PRO A 457 7.05 12.77 26.10
CA PRO A 457 5.72 13.28 25.76
C PRO A 457 5.22 14.33 26.77
N PRO A 458 4.42 15.32 26.34
CA PRO A 458 3.92 16.35 27.22
C PRO A 458 2.98 15.77 28.28
N SER A 459 3.21 16.12 29.54
CA SER A 459 2.45 15.63 30.69
C SER A 459 2.23 16.73 31.73
N ALA A 460 1.00 16.87 32.20
CA ALA A 460 0.66 17.84 33.26
C ALA A 460 1.10 17.31 34.63
N TYR A 461 1.68 18.18 35.46
CA TYR A 461 2.12 17.88 36.82
C TYR A 461 1.92 19.08 37.75
N CYS A 462 2.24 18.90 39.03
CA CYS A 462 2.13 19.94 40.06
C CYS A 462 0.66 20.35 40.37
N SER A 463 0.48 21.36 41.21
CA SER A 463 -0.83 21.85 41.63
C SER A 463 -1.01 23.32 41.31
N ALA A 464 -2.19 23.67 40.79
CA ALA A 464 -2.57 25.04 40.52
C ALA A 464 -2.90 25.80 41.82
N LYS A 465 -2.78 27.13 41.76
CA LYS A 465 -3.19 28.03 42.85
C LYS A 465 -4.65 28.47 42.64
N LEU A 466 -5.47 28.35 43.68
CA LEU A 466 -6.83 28.90 43.68
C LEU A 466 -6.77 30.44 43.57
N ASN A 467 -7.52 31.02 42.63
CA ASN A 467 -7.55 32.46 42.40
C ASN A 467 -8.58 33.19 43.29
N SER A 468 -8.59 34.53 43.23
CA SER A 468 -9.50 35.38 44.02
C SER A 468 -10.99 35.22 43.74
N GLN A 469 -11.35 34.54 42.64
CA GLN A 469 -12.73 34.18 42.29
C GLN A 469 -13.03 32.69 42.57
N PHE A 470 -12.18 32.03 43.37
CA PHE A 470 -12.31 30.62 43.76
C PHE A 470 -12.26 29.63 42.60
N CYS A 471 -11.61 29.98 41.50
CA CYS A 471 -11.36 29.06 40.40
C CYS A 471 -9.95 28.49 40.47
N THR A 472 -9.78 27.30 39.90
CA THR A 472 -8.50 26.60 39.79
C THR A 472 -8.03 26.67 38.33
N PRO A 473 -7.07 27.55 38.00
CA PRO A 473 -6.50 27.62 36.65
C PRO A 473 -5.86 26.30 36.22
N ALA A 474 -6.09 25.87 34.99
CA ALA A 474 -5.58 24.60 34.48
C ALA A 474 -4.71 24.82 33.24
N ILE A 475 -3.51 24.23 33.22
CA ILE A 475 -2.66 24.16 32.04
C ILE A 475 -3.15 23.04 31.12
N GLY A 476 -3.11 23.27 29.82
CA GLY A 476 -3.39 22.30 28.77
C GLY A 476 -2.31 22.36 27.68
N PHE A 477 -2.31 21.37 26.79
CA PHE A 477 -1.38 21.32 25.67
C PHE A 477 -1.97 20.58 24.47
N SER A 478 -1.47 20.89 23.27
CA SER A 478 -1.78 20.16 22.03
C SER A 478 -0.57 20.16 21.08
N GLY A 479 -0.24 19.01 20.50
CA GLY A 479 0.95 18.80 19.69
C GLY A 479 2.18 18.39 20.52
N TYR A 480 3.35 18.36 19.88
CA TYR A 480 4.64 18.03 20.50
C TYR A 480 5.68 19.12 20.25
N ALA A 481 6.51 19.39 21.25
CA ALA A 481 7.64 20.30 21.08
C ALA A 481 8.67 19.66 20.14
N SER A 482 9.10 20.34 19.08
CA SER A 482 10.05 19.79 18.11
C SER A 482 11.09 20.81 17.68
N ALA A 483 12.32 20.34 17.44
CA ALA A 483 13.42 21.14 16.92
C ALA A 483 13.37 21.35 15.39
N SER A 484 12.73 20.45 14.64
CA SER A 484 12.70 20.48 13.17
C SER A 484 11.31 20.45 12.52
N ASN A 485 10.25 20.12 13.27
CA ASN A 485 8.87 20.15 12.79
C ASN A 485 8.26 21.57 12.87
N PHE A 486 7.43 21.91 11.89
CA PHE A 486 6.79 23.22 11.75
C PHE A 486 5.33 23.26 12.24
N GLY A 487 4.76 22.14 12.73
CA GLY A 487 3.44 22.12 13.36
C GLY A 487 3.40 22.86 14.71
N PRO A 488 2.28 23.50 15.11
CA PRO A 488 2.21 24.24 16.37
C PRO A 488 2.22 23.31 17.58
N PHE A 489 3.01 23.65 18.61
CA PHE A 489 2.89 23.05 19.94
C PHE A 489 2.30 24.08 20.89
N LEU A 490 0.98 23.99 21.12
CA LEU A 490 0.28 24.98 21.92
C LEU A 490 0.31 24.60 23.39
N ILE A 491 0.84 25.48 24.24
CA ILE A 491 0.69 25.41 25.69
C ILE A 491 -0.40 26.42 26.07
N THR A 492 -1.48 25.92 26.66
CA THR A 492 -2.68 26.71 26.95
C THR A 492 -2.94 26.83 28.44
N ALA A 493 -3.75 27.81 28.83
CA ALA A 493 -4.34 27.89 30.15
C ALA A 493 -5.84 28.15 30.03
N SER A 494 -6.62 27.52 30.89
CA SER A 494 -8.06 27.73 31.03
C SER A 494 -8.41 28.03 32.48
N ASN A 495 -9.64 28.51 32.70
CA ASN A 495 -10.15 28.84 34.02
C ASN A 495 -9.31 29.93 34.73
N VAL A 496 -8.68 30.82 33.97
CA VAL A 496 -7.95 31.99 34.47
C VAL A 496 -8.88 33.21 34.52
N LEU A 497 -8.54 34.20 35.33
CA LEU A 497 -9.31 35.44 35.39
C LEU A 497 -9.34 36.13 34.02
N ASN A 498 -10.51 36.62 33.62
CA ASN A 498 -10.72 37.37 32.40
C ASN A 498 -9.98 38.72 32.41
N GLN A 499 -9.51 39.14 31.23
CA GLN A 499 -8.86 40.42 30.97
C GLN A 499 -7.65 40.71 31.86
N LYS A 500 -6.85 39.69 32.16
CA LYS A 500 -5.62 39.82 32.96
C LYS A 500 -4.41 39.58 32.09
N SER A 501 -3.33 40.29 32.43
CA SER A 501 -2.02 40.02 31.84
C SER A 501 -1.42 38.78 32.47
N GLY A 502 -0.80 37.94 31.65
CA GLY A 502 -0.05 36.77 32.06
C GLY A 502 1.10 36.48 31.12
N LEU A 503 1.92 35.53 31.50
CA LEU A 503 3.02 35.04 30.68
C LEU A 503 3.27 33.57 31.00
N LEU A 504 3.74 32.84 30.00
CA LEU A 504 4.29 31.51 30.20
C LEU A 504 5.75 31.67 30.62
N PHE A 505 6.15 30.98 31.67
CA PHE A 505 7.56 30.80 31.98
C PHE A 505 7.94 29.33 31.88
N TYR A 506 9.20 29.07 31.57
CA TYR A 506 9.73 27.73 31.41
C TYR A 506 11.18 27.60 31.91
N GLY A 507 11.63 26.38 32.12
CA GLY A 507 12.98 26.02 32.57
C GLY A 507 13.29 24.57 32.25
N TYR A 508 14.45 24.07 32.68
CA TYR A 508 14.95 22.73 32.30
C TYR A 508 15.07 21.74 33.44
N SER A 509 14.56 22.10 34.62
CA SER A 509 14.46 21.21 35.77
C SER A 509 13.09 21.34 36.41
N GLN A 510 12.60 20.23 36.93
CA GLN A 510 11.39 20.23 37.73
C GLN A 510 11.67 20.87 39.09
N GLN A 511 10.71 21.63 39.61
CA GLN A 511 10.73 22.15 40.97
C GLN A 511 9.35 22.01 41.61
N ALA A 512 9.28 22.14 42.93
CA ALA A 512 8.03 22.36 43.66
C ALA A 512 8.34 23.20 44.90
N ALA A 513 8.41 24.53 44.73
CA ALA A 513 8.75 25.47 45.80
C ALA A 513 7.58 26.43 46.10
N PRO A 514 7.35 26.81 47.37
CA PRO A 514 6.38 27.85 47.69
C PRO A 514 6.70 29.16 46.95
N PHE A 515 5.69 29.74 46.28
CA PHE A 515 5.85 30.94 45.49
C PHE A 515 4.55 31.74 45.43
N LEU A 516 4.55 32.94 46.03
CA LEU A 516 3.45 33.92 45.96
C LEU A 516 2.07 33.31 46.27
N GLY A 517 1.98 32.52 47.35
CA GLY A 517 0.75 31.86 47.78
C GLY A 517 0.34 30.63 46.96
N GLY A 518 1.20 30.14 46.06
CA GLY A 518 1.05 28.87 45.35
C GLY A 518 2.37 28.11 45.25
N THR A 519 2.52 27.28 44.23
CA THR A 519 3.72 26.47 43.98
C THR A 519 4.37 26.86 42.66
N LEU A 520 5.64 27.26 42.70
CA LEU A 520 6.49 27.39 41.52
C LEU A 520 7.02 26.00 41.14
N CYS A 521 6.57 25.52 40.00
CA CYS A 521 6.82 24.14 39.57
C CYS A 521 8.00 24.03 38.58
N VAL A 522 8.55 25.18 38.17
CA VAL A 522 9.62 25.30 37.17
C VAL A 522 10.91 25.70 37.89
N GLY A 523 11.97 24.91 37.68
CA GLY A 523 13.28 25.14 38.28
C GLY A 523 14.13 26.18 37.53
N SER A 524 15.12 26.72 38.22
CA SER A 524 16.08 27.68 37.66
C SER A 524 17.00 27.02 36.62
N PRO A 525 17.42 27.73 35.55
CA PRO A 525 17.05 29.11 35.20
C PRO A 525 15.64 29.20 34.62
N VAL A 526 14.85 30.16 35.13
CA VAL A 526 13.50 30.42 34.63
C VAL A 526 13.55 31.47 33.53
N ARG A 527 13.05 31.11 32.35
CA ARG A 527 12.88 31.97 31.18
C ARG A 527 11.43 32.40 31.04
N ARG A 528 11.19 33.55 30.40
CA ARG A 528 9.86 34.15 30.27
C ARG A 528 9.55 34.40 28.81
N THR A 529 8.33 34.05 28.43
CA THR A 529 7.75 34.39 27.13
C THR A 529 7.21 35.83 27.14
N PRO A 530 6.89 36.41 25.96
CA PRO A 530 6.16 37.67 25.87
C PRO A 530 4.83 37.65 26.64
N THR A 531 4.42 38.80 27.13
CA THR A 531 3.16 38.94 27.89
C THR A 531 1.94 38.78 26.98
N GLN A 532 0.92 38.10 27.47
CA GLN A 532 -0.38 37.92 26.83
C GLN A 532 -1.50 38.46 27.72
N VAL A 533 -2.69 38.66 27.14
CA VAL A 533 -3.91 39.01 27.88
C VAL A 533 -4.91 37.87 27.76
N SER A 534 -5.53 37.48 28.87
CA SER A 534 -6.37 36.29 28.95
C SER A 534 -7.71 36.38 28.21
N GLY A 535 -8.08 37.55 27.68
CA GLY A 535 -9.38 37.75 27.04
C GLY A 535 -10.55 37.35 27.94
N GLY A 536 -11.51 36.61 27.39
CA GLY A 536 -12.74 36.23 28.10
C GLY A 536 -13.76 37.37 28.18
N SER A 537 -14.71 37.26 29.10
CA SER A 537 -15.77 38.26 29.28
C SER A 537 -15.20 39.67 29.47
N ALA A 538 -15.78 40.69 28.83
CA ALA A 538 -15.36 42.07 29.04
C ALA A 538 -15.88 42.69 30.36
N THR A 539 -16.86 42.04 31.00
CA THR A 539 -17.54 42.56 32.19
C THR A 539 -17.52 41.55 33.34
N GLY A 540 -17.36 42.06 34.57
CA GLY A 540 -17.25 41.25 35.78
C GLY A 540 -15.86 40.62 35.96
N SER A 541 -15.53 40.22 37.19
CA SER A 541 -14.34 39.42 37.51
C SER A 541 -14.77 37.95 37.53
N ASN A 542 -14.36 37.17 36.53
CA ASN A 542 -14.74 35.76 36.40
C ASN A 542 -13.62 34.96 35.70
N CYS A 543 -13.80 33.64 35.59
CA CYS A 543 -12.74 32.73 35.16
C CYS A 543 -12.87 32.29 33.69
N THR A 544 -13.44 33.16 32.85
CA THR A 544 -13.63 32.88 31.41
C THR A 544 -12.38 33.16 30.56
N GLY A 545 -11.29 33.62 31.18
CA GLY A 545 -10.06 33.90 30.46
C GLY A 545 -9.31 32.63 30.05
N THR A 546 -8.50 32.74 29.00
CA THR A 546 -7.61 31.70 28.50
C THR A 546 -6.28 32.29 28.02
N TYR A 547 -5.20 31.51 28.07
CA TYR A 547 -3.94 31.84 27.40
C TYR A 547 -3.59 30.74 26.39
N SER A 548 -2.82 31.08 25.36
CA SER A 548 -2.32 30.10 24.38
C SER A 548 -0.99 30.58 23.82
N PHE A 549 0.03 29.75 23.90
CA PHE A 549 1.37 30.05 23.41
C PHE A 549 1.85 28.93 22.50
N ASP A 550 2.21 29.27 21.25
CA ASP A 550 2.86 28.34 20.33
C ASP A 550 4.35 28.26 20.65
N PHE A 551 4.72 27.16 21.29
CA PHE A 551 6.08 26.92 21.74
C PHE A 551 7.00 26.51 20.58
N ASN A 552 6.50 25.85 19.53
CA ASN A 552 7.31 25.52 18.35
C ASN A 552 7.66 26.77 17.54
N ALA A 553 6.72 27.70 17.39
CA ALA A 553 7.02 29.00 16.81
C ALA A 553 8.13 29.74 17.58
N TYR A 554 8.19 29.57 18.91
CA TYR A 554 9.24 30.12 19.73
C TYR A 554 10.58 29.39 19.59
N ILE A 555 10.59 28.04 19.55
CA ILE A 555 11.78 27.23 19.28
C ILE A 555 12.42 27.65 17.95
N ALA A 556 11.61 27.80 16.90
CA ALA A 556 12.05 28.19 15.57
C ALA A 556 12.74 29.56 15.50
N THR A 557 12.53 30.45 16.48
CA THR A 557 13.24 31.72 16.54
C THR A 557 14.74 31.56 16.84
N GLY A 558 15.16 30.42 17.39
CA GLY A 558 16.54 30.18 17.83
C GLY A 558 16.97 31.04 19.04
N THR A 559 16.03 31.72 19.71
CA THR A 559 16.31 32.60 20.85
C THR A 559 16.92 31.83 22.03
N ASP A 560 16.57 30.56 22.16
CA ASP A 560 17.05 29.68 23.22
C ASP A 560 17.70 28.42 22.63
N PRO A 561 19.05 28.39 22.55
CA PRO A 561 19.78 27.28 21.91
C PRO A 561 19.61 25.92 22.58
N LEU A 562 19.14 25.87 23.84
CA LEU A 562 18.88 24.58 24.49
C LEU A 562 17.61 23.92 23.92
N LEU A 563 16.68 24.71 23.38
CA LEU A 563 15.45 24.17 22.81
C LEU A 563 15.65 23.56 21.40
N SER A 564 16.85 23.66 20.82
CA SER A 564 17.21 22.91 19.60
C SER A 564 17.87 21.56 19.90
N ASN A 565 18.12 21.24 21.18
CA ASN A 565 18.70 19.95 21.57
C ASN A 565 17.60 18.92 21.71
N VAL A 566 17.60 17.91 20.83
CA VAL A 566 16.69 16.75 20.95
C VAL A 566 16.87 16.08 22.31
N GLY A 567 15.74 15.81 22.97
CA GLY A 567 15.67 15.25 24.31
C GLY A 567 15.88 16.23 25.46
N GLN A 568 16.07 17.53 25.19
CA GLN A 568 16.14 18.54 26.24
C GLN A 568 14.82 18.57 27.03
N PRO A 569 14.82 18.27 28.34
CA PRO A 569 13.61 18.40 29.15
C PRO A 569 13.27 19.88 29.37
N VAL A 570 11.98 20.18 29.29
CA VAL A 570 11.40 21.51 29.47
C VAL A 570 10.20 21.40 30.40
N PHE A 571 10.11 22.35 31.32
CA PHE A 571 9.05 22.47 32.31
C PHE A 571 8.44 23.86 32.19
N ALA A 572 7.14 23.97 31.95
CA ALA A 572 6.47 25.24 31.71
C ALA A 572 5.23 25.43 32.59
N GLN A 573 4.97 26.67 32.98
CA GLN A 573 3.85 27.03 33.86
C GLN A 573 3.38 28.45 33.54
N TRP A 574 2.06 28.67 33.60
CA TRP A 574 1.48 29.98 33.40
C TRP A 574 1.42 30.77 34.70
N TRP A 575 1.76 32.05 34.60
CA TRP A 575 1.53 33.05 35.62
C TRP A 575 0.62 34.14 35.11
N SER A 576 -0.21 34.69 35.99
CA SER A 576 -1.13 35.78 35.65
C SER A 576 -1.31 36.76 36.80
N ARG A 577 -1.78 37.96 36.47
CA ARG A 577 -2.17 38.99 37.44
C ARG A 577 -3.51 38.63 38.09
N ASP A 578 -3.54 38.68 39.41
CA ASP A 578 -4.77 38.56 40.20
C ASP A 578 -4.80 39.65 41.29
N PRO A 579 -5.23 40.88 40.98
CA PRO A 579 -5.11 42.01 41.91
C PRO A 579 -5.84 41.85 43.25
N GLN A 580 -6.81 40.93 43.34
CA GLN A 580 -7.62 40.71 44.54
C GLN A 580 -7.08 39.56 45.41
N ASP A 581 -6.11 38.78 44.91
CA ASP A 581 -5.37 37.81 45.69
C ASP A 581 -4.32 38.53 46.59
N PRO A 582 -4.07 38.04 47.84
CA PRO A 582 -3.11 38.66 48.75
C PRO A 582 -1.69 38.81 48.21
N PHE A 583 -1.29 37.96 47.26
CA PHE A 583 0.01 38.00 46.59
C PHE A 583 -0.06 38.64 45.20
N THR A 584 -1.25 39.06 44.78
CA THR A 584 -1.56 39.73 43.51
C THR A 584 -1.38 38.86 42.25
N THR A 585 -1.29 37.53 42.40
CA THR A 585 -0.88 36.62 41.31
C THR A 585 -1.65 35.31 41.27
N GLY A 586 -1.92 34.80 40.07
CA GLY A 586 -2.43 33.45 39.80
C GLY A 586 -1.37 32.55 39.17
N LEU A 587 -1.48 31.23 39.42
CA LEU A 587 -0.60 30.19 38.89
C LEU A 587 -1.43 28.97 38.45
N THR A 588 -1.15 28.43 37.27
CA THR A 588 -1.66 27.11 36.86
C THR A 588 -0.87 25.98 37.53
N ASN A 589 -1.29 24.73 37.35
CA ASN A 589 -0.37 23.59 37.37
C ASN A 589 0.63 23.70 36.20
N ALA A 590 1.55 22.75 36.05
CA ALA A 590 2.65 22.84 35.09
C ALA A 590 2.61 21.69 34.06
N VAL A 591 3.36 21.84 32.97
CA VAL A 591 3.56 20.80 31.95
C VAL A 591 5.05 20.51 31.82
N GLN A 592 5.39 19.22 31.74
CA GLN A 592 6.73 18.75 31.41
C GLN A 592 6.71 18.13 30.02
N PHE A 593 7.76 18.31 29.23
CA PHE A 593 7.93 17.72 27.89
C PHE A 593 9.41 17.73 27.49
N GLY A 594 9.79 16.93 26.51
CA GLY A 594 11.11 16.97 25.87
C GLY A 594 11.01 17.53 24.46
N ILE A 595 12.10 18.12 23.97
CA ILE A 595 12.21 18.53 22.57
C ILE A 595 12.35 17.27 21.70
N CYS A 596 11.37 17.00 20.85
CA CYS A 596 11.42 15.96 19.83
C CYS A 596 12.31 16.41 18.65
N GLN A 597 12.68 15.47 17.79
CA GLN A 597 13.50 15.77 16.61
C GLN A 597 12.78 16.74 15.68
#